data_AF-A0A291IRC0-F1
#
_entry.id   AF-A0A291IRC0-F1
#
_cell.length_a   1.000
_cell.length_b   1.000
_cell.length_c   1.000
_cell.angle_alpha   90.00
_cell.angle_beta   90.00
_cell.angle_gamma   90.00
#
_symmetry.space_group_name_H-M   'P 1'
#
loop_
_entity.id
_entity.type
_entity.pdbx_description
1 polymer ?
#
loop_
_entity_poly.entity_id
_entity_poly.type
_entity_poly.pdbx_seq_one_letter_code
_entity_poly.pdbx_strand_id
1 'polypeptide(L)'
;MYNKQDSIFWWTLEPYVKNNPEYKNLSLSEKTIIEQGFRLAYYGLFQYELYTGRELTYIEQAHIQEVSNYIIENYDALYKTVYKDLESPIDMTNPNHVKRFQDLLDTLVIPYINDYSFVTKDKLGLSNEVISTIEMQLCFKNRYDINTQKLDAEKELKDQQAANNNPYCVVKVDEETIKKEEFENWKPKFSQLYPFLVTVLIIDPTHPENICKNIKSVFTKDNLKQAYDSGRKLSDAELKHLESTIDMVENEEDLKSTLLAFTEDHWLNADIDTRFKMTFQLSKLTSIFFKDKMDETTMINHESDIYDLLKNYLSTILVCEDEKEEDIIDSTIPEVTQPTPEDVEKRKQFLYPISMRDFDVDDITNYYENMKKGKQISFSPVKLEDYINGIIYSISYLRLVKVMSQDCELLKNFFIERKRVALVNSLKLFKDDGDNHFENITDYPYNLDQIFLTSSILSNMIDESKDCKIEGNNYELNKQLETMLKVISMLVALDPRIVREMDYSIEQIIEYYLICLGPYKKTKLGFDKNDVKDLINVVKKINKKINKKDSNRENDYYSTLYLINKLIHFDKKID
;
A
#
# COMPACT_ATOMS: atom_id res chain seq x y z
N MET A 1 -7.20 -4.01 18.94
CA MET A 1 -6.57 -5.34 19.08
C MET A 1 -6.54 -5.98 17.70
N TYR A 2 -5.35 -6.23 17.16
CA TYR A 2 -5.12 -6.55 15.73
C TYR A 2 -5.11 -8.05 15.39
N ASN A 3 -5.51 -8.91 16.33
CA ASN A 3 -5.24 -10.32 16.18
C ASN A 3 -6.26 -11.03 15.30
N LYS A 4 -5.91 -11.33 14.05
CA LYS A 4 -6.73 -12.12 13.12
C LYS A 4 -6.47 -13.61 13.31
N GLN A 5 -6.74 -14.14 14.52
CA GLN A 5 -6.38 -15.53 14.90
C GLN A 5 -6.88 -16.64 13.95
N ASP A 6 -7.96 -16.37 13.23
CA ASP A 6 -8.60 -17.25 12.26
C ASP A 6 -8.31 -16.79 10.82
N SER A 7 -7.17 -16.13 10.53
CA SER A 7 -6.74 -15.80 9.17
C SER A 7 -5.97 -16.95 8.52
N ILE A 8 -5.88 -16.91 7.18
CA ILE A 8 -5.12 -17.90 6.42
C ILE A 8 -3.64 -17.90 6.81
N PHE A 9 -3.08 -16.74 7.11
CA PHE A 9 -1.71 -16.60 7.62
C PHE A 9 -1.41 -17.56 8.79
N TRP A 10 -2.29 -17.61 9.79
CA TRP A 10 -2.08 -18.46 10.97
C TRP A 10 -2.19 -19.96 10.66
N TRP A 11 -2.90 -20.32 9.58
CA TRP A 11 -2.93 -21.67 9.07
C TRP A 11 -1.62 -22.02 8.34
N THR A 12 -1.12 -21.13 7.49
CA THR A 12 0.14 -21.30 6.75
C THR A 12 1.38 -21.23 7.64
N LEU A 13 1.36 -20.44 8.71
CA LEU A 13 2.50 -20.31 9.63
C LEU A 13 2.67 -21.54 10.53
N GLU A 14 1.64 -22.37 10.68
CA GLU A 14 1.65 -23.49 11.65
C GLU A 14 2.75 -24.54 11.39
N PRO A 15 3.05 -24.98 10.15
CA PRO A 15 4.20 -25.82 9.84
C PRO A 15 5.54 -25.20 10.28
N TYR A 16 5.75 -23.90 10.01
CA TYR A 16 6.96 -23.18 10.43
C TYR A 16 7.10 -23.15 11.94
N VAL A 17 6.00 -22.90 12.64
CA VAL A 17 5.93 -22.88 14.10
C VAL A 17 6.15 -24.28 14.71
N LYS A 18 5.65 -25.36 14.09
CA LYS A 18 5.81 -26.73 14.61
C LYS A 18 7.26 -27.22 14.60
N ASN A 19 8.05 -26.76 13.64
CA ASN A 19 9.47 -27.10 13.52
C ASN A 19 10.35 -26.34 14.52
N ASN A 20 9.81 -25.29 15.14
CA ASN A 20 10.51 -24.47 16.13
C ASN A 20 9.89 -24.68 17.53
N PRO A 21 10.55 -25.43 18.44
CA PRO A 21 10.00 -25.80 19.75
C PRO A 21 9.49 -24.62 20.58
N GLU A 22 10.11 -23.45 20.42
CA GLU A 22 9.79 -22.21 21.14
C GLU A 22 8.42 -21.63 20.80
N TYR A 23 7.87 -21.93 19.62
CA TYR A 23 6.61 -21.35 19.15
C TYR A 23 5.44 -22.34 19.23
N LYS A 24 5.61 -23.57 19.73
CA LYS A 24 4.55 -24.60 19.71
C LYS A 24 3.27 -24.22 20.45
N ASN A 25 3.34 -23.35 21.46
CA ASN A 25 2.21 -22.91 22.29
C ASN A 25 2.14 -21.37 22.40
N LEU A 26 1.84 -20.69 21.28
CA LEU A 26 1.75 -19.23 21.26
C LEU A 26 0.58 -18.72 22.11
N SER A 27 0.88 -17.84 23.06
CA SER A 27 -0.14 -17.05 23.76
C SER A 27 -0.74 -15.99 22.83
N LEU A 28 -1.83 -15.35 23.26
CA LEU A 28 -2.44 -14.24 22.54
C LEU A 28 -1.50 -13.02 22.41
N SER A 29 -0.69 -12.76 23.43
CA SER A 29 0.31 -11.69 23.38
C SER A 29 1.43 -12.04 22.40
N GLU A 30 1.92 -13.28 22.38
CA GLU A 30 2.95 -13.71 21.41
C GLU A 30 2.45 -13.63 19.97
N LYS A 31 1.22 -14.04 19.69
CA LYS A 31 0.62 -13.88 18.36
C LYS A 31 0.59 -12.41 17.92
N THR A 32 0.26 -11.51 18.85
CA THR A 32 0.25 -10.07 18.58
C THR A 32 1.66 -9.57 18.26
N ILE A 33 2.67 -10.00 19.02
CA ILE A 33 4.08 -9.65 18.77
C ILE A 33 4.54 -10.17 17.40
N ILE A 34 4.19 -11.40 17.03
CA ILE A 34 4.51 -11.97 15.71
C ILE A 34 3.88 -11.15 14.60
N GLU A 35 2.57 -10.87 14.67
CA GLU A 35 1.88 -10.05 13.68
C GLU A 35 2.52 -8.66 13.53
N GLN A 36 2.95 -8.08 14.66
CA GLN A 36 3.63 -6.81 14.64
C GLN A 36 5.02 -6.88 14.03
N GLY A 37 5.80 -7.91 14.38
CA GLY A 37 7.11 -8.17 13.81
C GLY A 37 7.05 -8.27 12.29
N PHE A 38 6.08 -9.00 11.75
CA PHE A 38 5.86 -9.06 10.30
C PHE A 38 5.59 -7.69 9.68
N ARG A 39 4.68 -6.90 10.24
CA ARG A 39 4.33 -5.58 9.67
C ARG A 39 5.49 -4.58 9.75
N LEU A 40 6.22 -4.59 10.87
CA LEU A 40 7.38 -3.74 11.08
C LEU A 40 8.53 -4.15 10.18
N ALA A 41 8.88 -5.43 10.13
CA ALA A 41 9.93 -5.92 9.25
C ALA A 41 9.60 -5.61 7.79
N TYR A 42 8.37 -5.88 7.35
CA TYR A 42 7.97 -5.62 5.97
C TYR A 42 8.06 -4.14 5.58
N TYR A 43 7.71 -3.20 6.46
CA TYR A 43 7.94 -1.78 6.21
C TYR A 43 9.43 -1.40 6.35
N GLY A 44 10.12 -1.99 7.33
CA GLY A 44 11.53 -1.78 7.61
C GLY A 44 12.46 -2.21 6.47
N LEU A 45 12.08 -3.23 5.69
CA LEU A 45 12.84 -3.62 4.50
C LEU A 45 12.87 -2.51 3.44
N PHE A 46 11.75 -1.84 3.16
CA PHE A 46 11.74 -0.67 2.26
C PHE A 46 12.57 0.49 2.82
N GLN A 47 12.56 0.69 4.14
CA GLN A 47 13.41 1.71 4.77
C GLN A 47 14.90 1.33 4.75
N TYR A 48 15.21 0.03 4.79
CA TYR A 48 16.56 -0.49 4.63
C TYR A 48 17.06 -0.36 3.18
N GLU A 49 16.18 -0.52 2.17
CA GLU A 49 16.50 -0.17 0.77
C GLU A 49 16.91 1.30 0.66
N LEU A 50 16.11 2.22 1.22
CA LEU A 50 16.45 3.65 1.27
C LEU A 50 17.77 3.91 2.00
N TYR A 51 18.02 3.22 3.12
CA TYR A 51 19.23 3.36 3.91
C TYR A 51 20.50 2.91 3.15
N THR A 52 20.39 1.81 2.40
CA THR A 52 21.51 1.23 1.64
C THR A 52 21.67 1.85 0.25
N GLY A 53 20.63 2.55 -0.24
CA GLY A 53 20.56 3.09 -1.60
C GLY A 53 20.45 2.00 -2.67
N ARG A 54 19.98 0.80 -2.31
CA ARG A 54 19.89 -0.36 -3.20
C ARG A 54 18.59 -1.11 -2.97
N GLU A 55 17.97 -1.57 -4.05
CA GLU A 55 16.84 -2.49 -3.94
C GLU A 55 17.25 -3.84 -3.31
N LEU A 56 16.30 -4.47 -2.63
CA LEU A 56 16.42 -5.84 -2.16
C LEU A 56 15.85 -6.79 -3.20
N THR A 57 16.67 -7.74 -3.62
CA THR A 57 16.27 -8.83 -4.51
C THR A 57 16.08 -10.14 -3.74
N TYR A 58 16.89 -10.33 -2.69
CA TYR A 58 16.81 -11.43 -1.73
C TYR A 58 17.68 -11.08 -0.51
N ILE A 59 17.36 -11.62 0.68
CA ILE A 59 18.18 -11.42 1.88
C ILE A 59 18.95 -12.70 2.18
N GLU A 60 20.26 -12.71 1.93
CA GLU A 60 21.08 -13.88 2.25
C GLU A 60 21.10 -14.19 3.74
N GLN A 61 21.24 -15.47 4.10
CA GLN A 61 21.25 -15.91 5.50
C GLN A 61 22.31 -15.19 6.35
N ALA A 62 23.46 -14.83 5.75
CA ALA A 62 24.51 -14.09 6.43
C ALA A 62 24.13 -12.62 6.74
N HIS A 63 23.20 -12.05 5.98
CA HIS A 63 22.74 -10.66 6.10
C HIS A 63 21.44 -10.52 6.90
N ILE A 64 20.76 -11.62 7.26
CA ILE A 64 19.54 -11.56 8.08
C ILE A 64 19.78 -10.80 9.38
N GLN A 65 20.88 -11.09 10.07
CA GLN A 65 21.19 -10.44 11.35
C GLN A 65 21.41 -8.92 11.19
N GLU A 66 22.02 -8.50 10.08
CA GLU A 66 22.24 -7.09 9.76
C GLU A 66 20.92 -6.36 9.59
N VAL A 67 20.01 -6.92 8.81
CA VAL A 67 18.66 -6.38 8.58
C VAL A 67 17.86 -6.35 9.88
N SER A 68 17.90 -7.41 10.69
CA SER A 68 17.24 -7.44 12.01
C SER A 68 17.78 -6.37 12.94
N ASN A 69 19.10 -6.16 12.98
CA ASN A 69 19.72 -5.11 13.79
C ASN A 69 19.24 -3.73 13.34
N TYR A 70 19.19 -3.47 12.02
CA TYR A 70 18.65 -2.22 11.49
C TYR A 70 17.20 -1.99 11.94
N ILE A 71 16.34 -3.00 11.86
CA ILE A 71 14.93 -2.90 12.30
C ILE A 71 14.83 -2.60 13.80
N ILE A 72 15.69 -3.23 14.62
CA ILE A 72 15.74 -3.03 16.07
C ILE A 72 16.21 -1.61 16.43
N GLU A 73 17.29 -1.16 15.81
CA GLU A 73 17.87 0.17 16.04
C GLU A 73 16.88 1.29 15.65
N ASN A 74 16.04 1.05 14.65
CA ASN A 74 15.04 2.00 14.15
C ASN A 74 13.60 1.67 14.61
N TYR A 75 13.44 0.80 15.61
CA TYR A 75 12.13 0.24 15.99
C TYR A 75 11.09 1.32 16.28
N ASP A 76 11.43 2.33 17.08
CA ASP A 76 10.45 3.33 17.49
C ASP A 76 9.97 4.18 16.29
N ALA A 77 10.88 4.52 15.37
CA ALA A 77 10.57 5.29 14.16
C ALA A 77 9.66 4.49 13.22
N LEU A 78 9.99 3.21 13.02
CA LEU A 78 9.18 2.26 12.27
C LEU A 78 7.80 2.09 12.92
N TYR A 79 7.75 1.92 14.24
CA TYR A 79 6.53 1.69 14.99
C TYR A 79 5.58 2.88 14.91
N LYS A 80 6.07 4.10 15.17
CA LYS A 80 5.29 5.33 15.04
C LYS A 80 4.71 5.49 13.63
N THR A 81 5.50 5.16 12.61
CA THR A 81 5.08 5.27 11.20
C THR A 81 3.99 4.24 10.82
N VAL A 82 4.16 2.98 11.24
CA VAL A 82 3.25 1.88 10.91
C VAL A 82 1.96 1.94 11.73
N TYR A 83 2.04 2.24 13.02
CA TYR A 83 0.92 2.08 13.97
C TYR A 83 0.25 3.37 14.42
N LYS A 84 0.86 4.55 14.18
CA LYS A 84 0.26 5.88 14.44
C LYS A 84 -0.35 6.03 15.84
N ASP A 85 0.50 6.35 16.82
CA ASP A 85 0.17 6.69 18.22
C ASP A 85 -0.37 5.55 19.10
N LEU A 86 -0.28 4.29 18.66
CA LEU A 86 -0.53 3.14 19.53
C LEU A 86 0.64 2.91 20.49
N GLU A 87 0.36 2.36 21.67
CA GLU A 87 1.42 1.89 22.57
C GLU A 87 2.07 0.62 22.02
N SER A 88 3.40 0.55 22.05
CA SER A 88 4.16 -0.65 21.70
C SER A 88 4.01 -1.71 22.79
N PRO A 89 3.67 -2.97 22.44
CA PRO A 89 3.70 -4.07 23.41
C PRO A 89 5.12 -4.57 23.66
N ILE A 90 6.10 -4.14 22.85
CA ILE A 90 7.52 -4.44 23.02
C ILE A 90 8.18 -3.24 23.69
N ASP A 91 8.69 -3.46 24.89
CA ASP A 91 9.52 -2.49 25.60
C ASP A 91 10.99 -2.63 25.14
N MET A 92 11.42 -1.73 24.26
CA MET A 92 12.78 -1.71 23.70
C MET A 92 13.86 -1.33 24.72
N THR A 93 13.48 -0.87 25.91
CA THR A 93 14.43 -0.61 27.00
C THR A 93 14.81 -1.88 27.78
N ASN A 94 14.03 -2.96 27.60
CA ASN A 94 14.24 -4.24 28.25
C ASN A 94 15.07 -5.19 27.36
N PRO A 95 16.31 -5.56 27.74
CA PRO A 95 17.19 -6.39 26.91
C PRO A 95 16.59 -7.77 26.56
N ASN A 96 15.74 -8.33 27.42
CA ASN A 96 15.09 -9.61 27.14
C ASN A 96 14.03 -9.46 26.05
N HIS A 97 13.31 -8.34 26.02
CA HIS A 97 12.33 -8.07 24.98
C HIS A 97 13.00 -7.80 23.64
N VAL A 98 14.09 -7.01 23.64
CA VAL A 98 14.91 -6.76 22.44
C VAL A 98 15.43 -8.08 21.87
N LYS A 99 16.05 -8.91 22.70
CA LYS A 99 16.55 -10.22 22.27
C LYS A 99 15.43 -11.11 21.74
N ARG A 100 14.29 -11.18 22.43
CA ARG A 100 13.13 -11.98 21.97
C ARG A 100 12.61 -11.50 20.61
N PHE A 101 12.58 -10.19 20.38
CA PHE A 101 12.16 -9.62 19.11
C PHE A 101 13.19 -9.88 18.00
N GLN A 102 14.49 -9.79 18.31
CA GLN A 102 15.57 -10.17 17.40
C GLN A 102 15.47 -11.64 16.98
N ASP A 103 15.36 -12.56 17.95
CA ASP A 103 15.20 -13.99 17.68
C ASP A 103 13.97 -14.25 16.78
N LEU A 104 12.86 -13.52 16.98
CA LEU A 104 11.68 -13.58 16.12
C LEU A 104 11.97 -13.12 14.68
N LEU A 105 12.69 -12.00 14.51
CA LEU A 105 13.05 -11.48 13.19
C LEU A 105 13.95 -12.46 12.44
N ASP A 106 14.99 -12.95 13.11
CA ASP A 106 16.04 -13.79 12.52
C ASP A 106 15.54 -15.19 12.16
N THR A 107 14.70 -15.78 13.00
CA THR A 107 14.32 -17.21 12.87
C THR A 107 13.00 -17.44 12.17
N LEU A 108 12.12 -16.43 12.10
CA LEU A 108 10.76 -16.59 11.60
C LEU A 108 10.35 -15.53 10.58
N VAL A 109 10.45 -14.25 10.92
CA VAL A 109 9.84 -13.19 10.11
C VAL A 109 10.60 -12.96 8.80
N ILE A 110 11.90 -12.68 8.87
CA ILE A 110 12.70 -12.42 7.66
C ILE A 110 12.79 -13.68 6.78
N PRO A 111 13.04 -14.89 7.32
CA PRO A 111 13.00 -16.12 6.52
C PRO A 111 11.66 -16.32 5.79
N TYR A 112 10.53 -16.07 6.46
CA TYR A 112 9.22 -16.15 5.80
C TYR A 112 9.08 -15.08 4.70
N ILE A 113 9.53 -13.86 4.91
CA ILE A 113 9.48 -12.82 3.86
C ILE A 113 10.31 -13.25 2.65
N ASN A 114 11.51 -13.81 2.86
CA ASN A 114 12.35 -14.36 1.80
C ASN A 114 11.64 -15.43 0.98
N ASP A 115 10.93 -16.36 1.63
CA ASP A 115 10.26 -17.48 0.97
C ASP A 115 9.04 -17.06 0.13
N TYR A 116 8.32 -16.01 0.55
CA TYR A 116 6.98 -15.70 0.00
C TYR A 116 6.80 -14.29 -0.60
N SER A 117 7.72 -13.36 -0.37
CA SER A 117 7.48 -11.94 -0.70
C SER A 117 8.37 -11.39 -1.80
N PHE A 118 9.44 -12.07 -2.19
CA PHE A 118 10.25 -11.70 -3.34
C PHE A 118 9.69 -12.34 -4.61
N VAL A 119 9.35 -11.50 -5.57
CA VAL A 119 8.61 -11.91 -6.78
C VAL A 119 9.30 -11.37 -8.02
N THR A 120 9.08 -12.03 -9.14
CA THR A 120 9.45 -11.52 -10.47
C THR A 120 8.21 -10.97 -11.16
N LYS A 121 8.41 -10.07 -12.13
CA LYS A 121 7.34 -9.53 -12.97
C LYS A 121 6.43 -10.62 -13.56
N ASP A 122 7.02 -11.72 -14.03
CA ASP A 122 6.29 -12.83 -14.68
C ASP A 122 5.32 -13.55 -13.74
N LYS A 123 5.54 -13.50 -12.42
CA LYS A 123 4.68 -14.16 -11.43
C LYS A 123 3.46 -13.32 -11.02
N LEU A 124 3.39 -12.05 -11.42
CA LEU A 124 2.45 -11.09 -10.82
C LEU A 124 1.07 -10.99 -11.47
N GLY A 125 0.79 -11.70 -12.57
CA GLY A 125 -0.54 -11.63 -13.20
C GLY A 125 -0.96 -10.18 -13.50
N LEU A 126 -0.21 -9.52 -14.39
CA LEU A 126 -0.21 -8.06 -14.57
C LEU A 126 -1.48 -7.46 -15.20
N SER A 127 -2.59 -7.48 -14.47
CA SER A 127 -3.72 -6.60 -14.78
C SER A 127 -3.42 -5.15 -14.42
N ASN A 128 -4.10 -4.19 -15.05
CA ASN A 128 -3.95 -2.76 -14.77
C ASN A 128 -4.13 -2.44 -13.28
N GLU A 129 -5.06 -3.10 -12.60
CA GLU A 129 -5.38 -2.87 -11.19
C GLU A 129 -4.31 -3.45 -10.27
N VAL A 130 -3.69 -4.57 -10.63
CA VAL A 130 -2.52 -5.09 -9.93
C VAL A 130 -1.37 -4.09 -10.04
N ILE A 131 -1.07 -3.62 -11.26
CA ILE A 131 -0.01 -2.63 -11.49
C ILE A 131 -0.27 -1.34 -10.71
N SER A 132 -1.47 -0.75 -10.83
CA SER A 132 -1.86 0.43 -10.05
C SER A 132 -1.77 0.20 -8.53
N THR A 133 -2.08 -1.01 -8.07
CA THR A 133 -1.95 -1.35 -6.65
C THR A 133 -0.50 -1.40 -6.21
N ILE A 134 0.39 -1.97 -7.03
CA ILE A 134 1.84 -1.97 -6.79
C ILE A 134 2.35 -0.52 -6.70
N GLU A 135 2.00 0.34 -7.66
CA GLU A 135 2.37 1.76 -7.67
C GLU A 135 1.92 2.49 -6.40
N MET A 136 0.65 2.30 -5.99
CA MET A 136 0.10 2.91 -4.78
C MET A 136 0.80 2.40 -3.51
N GLN A 137 1.11 1.11 -3.45
CA GLN A 137 1.73 0.51 -2.27
C GLN A 137 3.20 0.91 -2.16
N LEU A 138 3.94 0.97 -3.27
CA LEU A 138 5.27 1.59 -3.30
C LEU A 138 5.23 3.04 -2.83
N CYS A 139 4.25 3.84 -3.28
CA CYS A 139 4.04 5.19 -2.77
C CYS A 139 3.86 5.22 -1.25
N PHE A 140 3.10 4.28 -0.67
CA PHE A 140 2.90 4.24 0.77
C PHE A 140 4.13 3.77 1.55
N LYS A 141 4.89 2.82 1.01
CA LYS A 141 6.11 2.28 1.63
C LYS A 141 7.26 3.28 1.60
N ASN A 142 7.31 4.09 0.55
CA ASN A 142 8.32 5.12 0.34
C ASN A 142 7.81 6.53 0.62
N ARG A 143 6.65 6.70 1.26
CA ARG A 143 6.13 8.04 1.58
C ARG A 143 7.10 8.83 2.44
N TYR A 144 7.73 8.15 3.39
CA TYR A 144 8.64 8.73 4.35
C TYR A 144 9.99 8.05 4.27
N ASP A 145 11.04 8.80 4.56
CA ASP A 145 12.36 8.27 4.86
C ASP A 145 12.64 8.47 6.34
N ILE A 146 12.75 7.36 7.09
CA ILE A 146 13.03 7.41 8.52
C ILE A 146 14.52 7.65 8.81
N ASN A 147 15.38 7.48 7.82
CA ASN A 147 16.83 7.57 7.95
C ASN A 147 17.33 9.03 7.91
N THR A 148 16.46 10.00 7.65
CA THR A 148 16.85 11.40 7.43
C THR A 148 17.52 12.05 8.63
N GLN A 149 17.20 11.65 9.86
CA GLN A 149 17.90 12.17 11.04
C GLN A 149 19.39 11.82 11.04
N LYS A 150 19.73 10.61 10.58
CA LYS A 150 21.12 10.18 10.45
C LYS A 150 21.81 10.93 9.30
N LEU A 151 21.12 11.14 8.18
CA LEU A 151 21.64 11.91 7.04
C LEU A 151 21.90 13.37 7.40
N ASP A 152 21.00 13.99 8.16
CA ASP A 152 21.14 15.37 8.64
C ASP A 152 22.35 15.49 9.60
N ALA A 153 22.49 14.55 10.55
CA ALA A 153 23.63 14.52 11.47
C ALA A 153 24.97 14.28 10.75
N GLU A 154 25.00 13.42 9.73
CA GLU A 154 26.18 13.19 8.89
C GLU A 154 26.54 14.43 8.06
N LYS A 155 25.54 15.16 7.54
CA LYS A 155 25.74 16.42 6.82
C LYS A 155 26.32 17.49 7.75
N GLU A 156 25.73 17.68 8.93
CA GLU A 156 26.24 18.62 9.93
C GLU A 156 27.69 18.31 10.32
N LEU A 157 28.03 17.03 10.49
CA LEU A 157 29.40 16.61 10.78
C LEU A 157 30.35 16.95 9.61
N LYS A 158 29.96 16.68 8.37
CA LYS A 158 30.74 17.02 7.17
C LYS A 158 30.93 18.53 7.02
N ASP A 159 29.89 19.31 7.26
CA ASP A 159 29.93 20.78 7.19
C ASP A 159 30.83 21.36 8.30
N GLN A 160 30.77 20.81 9.52
CA GLN A 160 31.67 21.17 10.62
C GLN A 160 33.13 20.81 10.33
N GLN A 161 33.38 19.65 9.70
CA GLN A 161 34.72 19.24 9.27
C GLN A 161 35.27 20.14 8.16
N ALA A 162 34.43 20.51 7.18
CA ALA A 162 34.77 21.42 6.10
C ALA A 162 35.05 22.84 6.61
N ALA A 163 34.27 23.34 7.58
CA ALA A 163 34.46 24.66 8.18
C ALA A 163 35.72 24.75 9.05
N ASN A 164 36.15 23.66 9.69
CA ASN A 164 37.25 23.67 10.65
C ASN A 164 38.64 23.35 10.05
N ASN A 165 38.76 23.03 8.76
CA ASN A 165 40.03 22.68 8.09
C ASN A 165 40.88 21.64 8.86
N ASN A 166 40.25 20.77 9.66
CA ASN A 166 40.94 19.83 10.53
C ASN A 166 40.23 18.47 10.52
N PRO A 167 40.81 17.42 9.91
CA PRO A 167 40.16 16.13 9.69
C PRO A 167 39.98 15.27 10.96
N TYR A 168 40.29 15.79 12.16
CA TYR A 168 40.28 15.03 13.41
C TYR A 168 39.43 15.64 14.54
N CYS A 169 38.55 16.60 14.26
CA CYS A 169 37.66 17.12 15.30
C CYS A 169 36.49 16.15 15.54
N VAL A 170 36.65 15.24 16.52
CA VAL A 170 35.55 14.41 17.02
C VAL A 170 34.75 15.24 18.00
N VAL A 171 33.68 15.88 17.53
CA VAL A 171 32.67 16.48 18.41
C VAL A 171 31.91 15.32 19.03
N LYS A 172 32.17 15.02 20.31
CA LYS A 172 31.32 14.11 21.09
C LYS A 172 30.04 14.84 21.43
N VAL A 173 29.03 14.65 20.59
CA VAL A 173 27.65 15.00 20.89
C VAL A 173 27.16 14.01 21.96
N ASP A 174 26.52 14.51 23.01
CA ASP A 174 25.92 13.68 24.06
C ASP A 174 24.66 13.00 23.48
N GLU A 175 24.89 11.88 22.81
CA GLU A 175 23.91 11.19 21.96
C GLU A 175 22.62 10.77 22.69
N GLU A 176 22.66 10.51 23.99
CA GLU A 176 21.50 9.97 24.72
C GLU A 176 20.43 11.02 25.03
N THR A 177 20.82 12.27 25.27
CA THR A 177 19.89 13.35 25.66
C THR A 177 19.24 14.00 24.43
N ILE A 178 20.00 14.13 23.33
CA ILE A 178 19.52 14.65 22.04
C ILE A 178 18.54 13.66 21.38
N LYS A 179 18.84 12.36 21.42
CA LYS A 179 17.95 11.31 20.89
C LYS A 179 16.57 11.31 21.55
N LYS A 180 16.42 11.77 22.80
CA LYS A 180 15.14 11.69 23.53
C LYS A 180 14.22 12.90 23.27
N GLU A 181 14.75 14.13 23.31
CA GLU A 181 13.97 15.35 23.03
C GLU A 181 13.67 15.55 21.52
N GLU A 182 14.58 15.12 20.63
CA GLU A 182 14.33 15.19 19.18
C GLU A 182 13.32 14.14 18.71
N PHE A 183 13.27 12.97 19.37
CA PHE A 183 12.37 11.89 18.98
C PHE A 183 10.92 12.13 19.41
N GLU A 184 10.67 12.88 20.48
CA GLU A 184 9.31 13.34 20.85
C GLU A 184 8.74 14.35 19.83
N ASN A 185 9.60 15.11 19.14
CA ASN A 185 9.22 16.05 18.08
C ASN A 185 9.47 15.54 16.65
N TRP A 186 9.90 14.27 16.50
CA TRP A 186 10.27 13.71 15.20
C TRP A 186 9.09 13.68 14.24
N LYS A 187 9.26 14.38 13.11
CA LYS A 187 8.37 14.30 11.96
C LYS A 187 9.18 13.74 10.79
N PRO A 188 8.88 12.53 10.31
CA PRO A 188 9.60 11.99 9.16
C PRO A 188 9.39 12.88 7.94
N LYS A 189 10.48 13.13 7.21
CA LYS A 189 10.45 13.83 5.92
C LYS A 189 10.04 12.85 4.83
N PHE A 190 9.59 13.37 3.69
CA PHE A 190 9.33 12.51 2.55
C PHE A 190 10.62 11.91 1.99
N SER A 191 10.54 10.69 1.46
CA SER A 191 11.69 10.11 0.77
C SER A 191 11.89 10.73 -0.61
N GLN A 192 13.10 10.63 -1.14
CA GLN A 192 13.39 11.00 -2.52
C GLN A 192 12.60 10.17 -3.56
N LEU A 193 12.20 8.94 -3.25
CA LEU A 193 11.38 8.13 -4.16
C LEU A 193 9.94 8.64 -4.26
N TYR A 194 9.45 9.33 -3.22
CA TYR A 194 8.03 9.64 -3.11
C TYR A 194 7.48 10.51 -4.25
N PRO A 195 8.12 11.62 -4.65
CA PRO A 195 7.62 12.41 -5.77
C PRO A 195 7.68 11.65 -7.09
N PHE A 196 8.67 10.77 -7.30
CA PHE A 196 8.74 9.92 -8.49
C PHE A 196 7.54 8.96 -8.55
N LEU A 197 7.27 8.23 -7.47
CA LEU A 197 6.17 7.27 -7.42
C LEU A 197 4.80 7.95 -7.52
N VAL A 198 4.62 9.14 -6.92
CA VAL A 198 3.42 9.95 -7.11
C VAL A 198 3.28 10.41 -8.56
N THR A 199 4.39 10.71 -9.24
CA THR A 199 4.39 11.07 -10.66
C THR A 199 3.94 9.91 -11.53
N VAL A 200 4.38 8.69 -11.24
CA VAL A 200 3.88 7.46 -11.90
C VAL A 200 2.37 7.37 -11.74
N LEU A 201 1.83 7.56 -10.53
CA LEU A 201 0.38 7.55 -10.28
C LEU A 201 -0.37 8.64 -11.05
N ILE A 202 0.22 9.83 -11.23
CA ILE A 202 -0.38 10.92 -12.01
C ILE A 202 -0.40 10.57 -13.49
N ILE A 203 0.72 10.09 -14.04
CA ILE A 203 0.83 9.64 -15.43
C ILE A 203 -0.21 8.57 -15.72
N ASP A 204 -0.30 7.56 -14.85
CA ASP A 204 -1.09 6.33 -15.03
C ASP A 204 -0.67 5.53 -16.28
N PRO A 205 0.50 4.88 -16.25
CA PRO A 205 1.02 4.09 -17.38
C PRO A 205 0.09 2.94 -17.81
N THR A 206 -0.85 2.53 -16.95
CA THR A 206 -1.84 1.48 -17.26
C THR A 206 -2.94 1.94 -18.22
N HIS A 207 -3.08 3.25 -18.42
CA HIS A 207 -4.00 3.87 -19.39
C HIS A 207 -3.27 4.92 -20.25
N PRO A 208 -2.39 4.50 -21.18
CA PRO A 208 -1.56 5.40 -22.00
C PRO A 208 -2.34 6.49 -22.74
N GLU A 209 -3.59 6.21 -23.11
CA GLU A 209 -4.49 7.15 -23.79
C GLU A 209 -4.84 8.38 -22.93
N ASN A 210 -4.71 8.28 -21.60
CA ASN A 210 -5.03 9.35 -20.67
C ASN A 210 -3.80 10.11 -20.15
N ILE A 211 -2.58 9.64 -20.42
CA ILE A 211 -1.34 10.20 -19.86
C ILE A 211 -1.25 11.71 -20.09
N CYS A 212 -1.34 12.16 -21.35
CA CYS A 212 -1.20 13.58 -21.69
C CYS A 212 -2.28 14.44 -21.00
N LYS A 213 -3.51 13.92 -20.91
CA LYS A 213 -4.63 14.60 -20.24
C LYS A 213 -4.37 14.72 -18.74
N ASN A 214 -3.93 13.65 -18.09
CA ASN A 214 -3.66 13.62 -16.66
C ASN A 214 -2.56 14.63 -16.30
N ILE A 215 -1.44 14.59 -17.04
CA ILE A 215 -0.31 15.50 -16.86
C ILE A 215 -0.75 16.95 -17.01
N LYS A 216 -1.47 17.28 -18.09
CA LYS A 216 -1.97 18.65 -18.34
C LYS A 216 -2.96 19.15 -17.29
N SER A 217 -3.67 18.26 -16.61
CA SER A 217 -4.59 18.66 -15.54
C SER A 217 -3.89 19.04 -14.23
N VAL A 218 -2.70 18.48 -13.98
CA VAL A 218 -1.94 18.71 -12.75
C VAL A 218 -0.86 19.78 -12.96
N PHE A 219 -0.02 19.63 -13.98
CA PHE A 219 1.16 20.46 -14.22
C PHE A 219 0.83 21.70 -15.06
N THR A 220 -0.18 22.46 -14.63
CA THR A 220 -0.48 23.77 -15.21
C THR A 220 0.48 24.81 -14.64
N LYS A 221 0.73 25.88 -15.41
CA LYS A 221 1.54 27.01 -14.96
C LYS A 221 1.01 27.63 -13.67
N ASP A 222 -0.31 27.72 -13.54
CA ASP A 222 -0.95 28.30 -12.35
C ASP A 222 -0.77 27.41 -11.11
N ASN A 223 -0.98 26.10 -11.24
CA ASN A 223 -0.76 25.15 -10.15
C ASN A 223 0.70 25.15 -9.68
N LEU A 224 1.65 25.14 -10.63
CA LEU A 224 3.08 25.14 -10.33
C LEU A 224 3.54 26.45 -9.69
N LYS A 225 3.05 27.59 -10.17
CA LYS A 225 3.34 28.90 -9.55
C LYS A 225 2.75 28.99 -8.15
N GLN A 226 1.50 28.58 -7.97
CA GLN A 226 0.87 28.58 -6.65
C GLN A 226 1.66 27.70 -5.66
N ALA A 227 2.07 26.51 -6.09
CA ALA A 227 2.91 25.62 -5.29
C ALA A 227 4.28 26.24 -4.98
N TYR A 228 4.93 26.84 -5.98
CA TYR A 228 6.23 27.48 -5.81
C TYR A 228 6.19 28.72 -4.89
N ASP A 229 5.13 29.53 -4.97
CA ASP A 229 5.00 30.78 -4.22
C ASP A 229 4.46 30.58 -2.80
N SER A 230 3.71 29.50 -2.55
CA SER A 230 3.15 29.17 -1.23
C SER A 230 4.15 28.43 -0.33
N GLY A 231 3.95 28.40 0.99
CA GLY A 231 4.77 27.59 1.89
C GLY A 231 6.22 28.08 2.09
N ARG A 232 7.14 27.15 2.33
CA ARG A 232 8.57 27.38 2.59
C ARG A 232 9.29 27.87 1.33
N LYS A 233 10.27 28.76 1.50
CA LYS A 233 11.21 29.11 0.42
C LYS A 233 12.25 28.01 0.21
N LEU A 234 12.56 27.71 -1.04
CA LEU A 234 13.65 26.81 -1.41
C LEU A 234 15.00 27.45 -1.03
N SER A 235 15.94 26.64 -0.60
CA SER A 235 17.34 27.03 -0.34
C SER A 235 18.07 27.27 -1.66
N ASP A 236 19.24 27.91 -1.61
CA ASP A 236 20.05 28.16 -2.82
C ASP A 236 20.48 26.85 -3.50
N ALA A 237 20.74 25.79 -2.73
CA ALA A 237 21.08 24.48 -3.26
C ALA A 237 19.88 23.83 -3.99
N GLU A 238 18.69 23.90 -3.39
CA GLU A 238 17.44 23.42 -4.00
C GLU A 238 17.10 24.20 -5.27
N LEU A 239 17.24 25.53 -5.24
CA LEU A 239 17.01 26.39 -6.39
C LEU A 239 17.97 26.07 -7.53
N LYS A 240 19.25 25.90 -7.25
CA LYS A 240 20.24 25.51 -8.25
C LYS A 240 19.92 24.15 -8.86
N HIS A 241 19.45 23.19 -8.05
CA HIS A 241 19.04 21.88 -8.54
C HIS A 241 17.82 21.98 -9.48
N LEU A 242 16.84 22.81 -9.12
CA LEU A 242 15.59 22.99 -9.85
C LEU A 242 15.65 24.08 -10.93
N GLU A 243 16.79 24.75 -11.14
CA GLU A 243 16.93 25.91 -12.03
C GLU A 243 16.35 25.63 -13.43
N SER A 244 16.83 24.56 -14.08
CA SER A 244 16.31 24.13 -15.40
C SER A 244 14.81 23.84 -15.42
N THR A 245 14.27 23.35 -14.30
CA THR A 245 12.86 23.02 -14.16
C THR A 245 12.03 24.30 -13.95
N ILE A 246 12.54 25.25 -13.17
CA ILE A 246 11.90 26.55 -12.93
C ILE A 246 11.89 27.36 -14.22
N ASP A 247 13.01 27.45 -14.93
CA ASP A 247 13.12 28.15 -16.21
C ASP A 247 12.11 27.60 -17.23
N MET A 248 11.98 26.27 -17.30
CA MET A 248 10.98 25.60 -18.14
C MET A 248 9.54 25.98 -17.74
N VAL A 249 9.23 26.13 -16.45
CA VAL A 249 7.88 26.53 -15.98
C VAL A 249 7.60 28.00 -16.30
N GLU A 250 8.61 28.86 -16.27
CA GLU A 250 8.47 30.26 -16.64
C GLU A 250 8.17 30.43 -18.14
N ASN A 251 8.81 29.61 -19.00
CA ASN A 251 8.56 29.57 -20.43
C ASN A 251 7.41 28.62 -20.82
N GLU A 252 6.27 29.20 -21.18
CA GLU A 252 5.06 28.42 -21.50
C GLU A 252 5.22 27.52 -22.74
N GLU A 253 6.06 27.88 -23.72
CA GLU A 253 6.31 27.04 -24.89
C GLU A 253 7.15 25.82 -24.53
N ASP A 254 8.17 25.99 -23.70
CA ASP A 254 9.04 24.89 -23.24
C ASP A 254 8.25 23.91 -22.36
N LEU A 255 7.46 24.43 -21.41
CA LEU A 255 6.56 23.58 -20.62
C LEU A 255 5.60 22.81 -21.53
N LYS A 256 4.93 23.46 -22.48
CA LYS A 256 4.03 22.77 -23.41
C LYS A 256 4.75 21.71 -24.23
N SER A 257 5.95 21.99 -24.72
CA SER A 257 6.77 21.05 -25.49
C SER A 257 7.11 19.81 -24.66
N THR A 258 7.58 19.99 -23.42
CA THR A 258 7.87 18.89 -22.49
C THR A 258 6.62 18.05 -22.21
N LEU A 259 5.47 18.67 -21.94
CA LEU A 259 4.23 17.94 -21.68
C LEU A 259 3.68 17.24 -22.94
N LEU A 260 4.02 17.70 -24.15
CA LEU A 260 3.68 17.05 -25.41
C LEU A 260 4.53 15.81 -25.70
N ALA A 261 5.68 15.64 -25.05
CA ALA A 261 6.44 14.39 -25.16
C ALA A 261 5.64 13.19 -24.60
N PHE A 262 4.71 13.42 -23.68
CA PHE A 262 3.89 12.37 -23.06
C PHE A 262 2.62 12.02 -23.87
N THR A 263 2.72 11.93 -25.19
CA THR A 263 1.63 11.38 -26.01
C THR A 263 1.55 9.87 -25.90
N GLU A 264 0.37 9.30 -26.11
CA GLU A 264 0.16 7.84 -26.11
C GLU A 264 1.14 7.14 -27.07
N ASP A 265 1.26 7.62 -28.30
CA ASP A 265 2.15 7.06 -29.31
C ASP A 265 3.63 7.13 -28.88
N HIS A 266 4.09 8.26 -28.34
CA HIS A 266 5.47 8.37 -27.87
C HIS A 266 5.73 7.45 -26.67
N TRP A 267 4.80 7.36 -25.72
CA TRP A 267 4.91 6.52 -24.54
C TRP A 267 5.00 5.04 -24.93
N LEU A 268 4.09 4.56 -25.78
CA LEU A 268 4.05 3.16 -26.21
C LEU A 268 5.30 2.75 -26.99
N ASN A 269 5.90 3.66 -27.75
CA ASN A 269 7.12 3.40 -28.53
C ASN A 269 8.43 3.65 -27.75
N ALA A 270 8.37 4.22 -26.55
CA ALA A 270 9.53 4.49 -25.72
C ALA A 270 9.99 3.25 -24.95
N ASP A 271 11.30 3.03 -24.89
CA ASP A 271 11.95 2.03 -24.03
C ASP A 271 11.87 2.41 -22.55
N ILE A 272 12.30 1.50 -21.68
CA ILE A 272 12.18 1.68 -20.23
C ILE A 272 13.01 2.87 -19.72
N ASP A 273 14.22 3.04 -20.26
CA ASP A 273 15.12 4.14 -19.94
C ASP A 273 14.51 5.50 -20.31
N THR A 274 13.89 5.60 -21.47
CA THR A 274 13.23 6.81 -21.95
C THR A 274 12.02 7.14 -21.08
N ARG A 275 11.16 6.14 -20.78
CA ARG A 275 10.00 6.34 -19.89
C ARG A 275 10.43 6.76 -18.48
N PHE A 276 11.49 6.15 -17.96
CA PHE A 276 12.07 6.51 -16.68
C PHE A 276 12.58 7.95 -16.67
N LYS A 277 13.40 8.35 -17.65
CA LYS A 277 13.93 9.72 -17.77
C LYS A 277 12.83 10.76 -17.89
N MET A 278 11.81 10.50 -18.71
CA MET A 278 10.65 11.38 -18.83
C MET A 278 9.94 11.53 -17.48
N THR A 279 9.66 10.41 -16.81
CA THR A 279 9.00 10.39 -15.50
C THR A 279 9.83 11.12 -14.43
N PHE A 280 11.15 10.95 -14.45
CA PHE A 280 12.08 11.60 -13.55
C PHE A 280 12.11 13.13 -13.74
N GLN A 281 12.07 13.62 -14.99
CA GLN A 281 11.97 15.07 -15.20
C GLN A 281 10.65 15.64 -14.66
N LEU A 282 9.55 14.91 -14.84
CA LEU A 282 8.24 15.31 -14.31
C LEU A 282 8.18 15.22 -12.78
N SER A 283 8.91 14.28 -12.16
CA SER A 283 8.96 14.14 -10.71
C SER A 283 9.67 15.30 -10.01
N LYS A 284 10.58 15.99 -10.70
CA LYS A 284 11.13 17.26 -10.21
C LYS A 284 10.05 18.31 -10.02
N LEU A 285 9.12 18.43 -10.97
CA LEU A 285 7.94 19.29 -10.81
C LEU A 285 7.04 18.82 -9.66
N THR A 286 6.86 17.51 -9.50
CA THR A 286 6.08 16.95 -8.38
C THR A 286 6.70 17.30 -7.02
N SER A 287 8.03 17.36 -6.94
CA SER A 287 8.75 17.74 -5.70
C SER A 287 8.39 19.17 -5.24
N ILE A 288 8.08 20.08 -6.16
CA ILE A 288 7.63 21.45 -5.85
C ILE A 288 6.30 21.42 -5.06
N PHE A 289 5.38 20.51 -5.39
CA PHE A 289 4.13 20.33 -4.64
C PHE A 289 4.35 19.83 -3.20
N PHE A 290 5.54 19.28 -2.90
CA PHE A 290 5.87 18.67 -1.62
C PHE A 290 6.97 19.38 -0.83
N LYS A 291 7.44 20.55 -1.30
CA LYS A 291 8.59 21.27 -0.73
C LYS A 291 8.49 21.64 0.77
N ASP A 292 7.29 21.64 1.33
CA ASP A 292 7.07 21.90 2.76
C ASP A 292 7.39 20.67 3.65
N LYS A 293 7.49 19.49 3.04
CA LYS A 293 7.79 18.20 3.71
C LYS A 293 9.07 17.56 3.21
N MET A 294 9.79 18.26 2.34
CA MET A 294 11.06 17.89 1.76
C MET A 294 12.07 19.02 1.99
N ASP A 295 13.34 18.66 1.97
CA ASP A 295 14.48 19.57 2.05
C ASP A 295 15.62 19.06 1.16
N GLU A 296 16.78 19.72 1.24
CA GLU A 296 17.92 19.40 0.39
C GLU A 296 18.39 17.93 0.50
N THR A 297 18.27 17.30 1.68
CA THR A 297 18.72 15.91 1.88
C THR A 297 17.72 14.89 1.34
N THR A 298 16.48 15.30 1.07
CA THR A 298 15.39 14.43 0.61
C THR A 298 14.86 14.77 -0.77
N MET A 299 15.21 15.93 -1.32
CA MET A 299 14.91 16.28 -2.70
C MET A 299 15.53 15.28 -3.68
N ILE A 300 14.85 15.08 -4.81
CA ILE A 300 15.29 14.19 -5.87
C ILE A 300 16.56 14.75 -6.49
N ASN A 301 17.72 14.31 -6.00
CA ASN A 301 19.00 14.92 -6.36
C ASN A 301 19.66 14.22 -7.56
N HIS A 302 19.62 12.89 -7.61
CA HIS A 302 20.32 12.13 -8.65
C HIS A 302 19.42 11.07 -9.28
N GLU A 303 19.46 11.03 -10.61
CA GLU A 303 18.72 10.06 -11.42
C GLU A 303 19.12 8.61 -11.09
N SER A 304 20.41 8.36 -10.90
CA SER A 304 20.96 7.05 -10.53
C SER A 304 20.35 6.49 -9.25
N ASP A 305 20.17 7.32 -8.24
CA ASP A 305 19.74 6.87 -6.91
C ASP A 305 18.29 6.38 -6.96
N ILE A 306 17.45 7.06 -7.73
CA ILE A 306 16.05 6.64 -7.97
C ILE A 306 16.02 5.38 -8.84
N TYR A 307 16.86 5.32 -9.86
CA TYR A 307 16.95 4.16 -10.76
C TYR A 307 17.36 2.91 -9.99
N ASP A 308 18.45 2.95 -9.22
CA ASP A 308 19.01 1.80 -8.51
C ASP A 308 18.06 1.22 -7.44
N LEU A 309 17.20 2.06 -6.87
CA LEU A 309 16.18 1.68 -5.90
C LEU A 309 14.91 1.10 -6.55
N LEU A 310 14.67 1.37 -7.84
CA LEU A 310 13.43 0.98 -8.52
C LEU A 310 13.65 0.06 -9.72
N LYS A 311 14.88 -0.24 -10.13
CA LYS A 311 15.20 -0.89 -11.41
C LYS A 311 14.39 -2.15 -11.67
N ASN A 312 14.23 -3.05 -10.70
CA ASN A 312 13.46 -4.28 -10.89
C ASN A 312 11.94 -4.04 -10.89
N TYR A 313 11.48 -2.91 -10.36
CA TYR A 313 10.08 -2.49 -10.42
C TYR A 313 9.73 -1.76 -11.73
N LEU A 314 10.69 -1.09 -12.38
CA LEU A 314 10.44 -0.17 -13.51
C LEU A 314 9.62 -0.81 -14.63
N SER A 315 10.01 -2.01 -15.05
CA SER A 315 9.33 -2.73 -16.14
C SER A 315 7.87 -3.09 -15.80
N THR A 316 7.52 -3.15 -14.52
CA THR A 316 6.15 -3.37 -14.01
C THR A 316 5.39 -2.05 -13.93
N ILE A 317 5.94 -1.05 -13.23
CA ILE A 317 5.22 0.22 -12.93
C ILE A 317 5.18 1.20 -14.11
N LEU A 318 6.05 1.04 -15.11
CA LEU A 318 6.02 1.84 -16.35
C LEU A 318 5.41 1.08 -17.54
N VAL A 319 4.94 -0.15 -17.32
CA VAL A 319 4.22 -1.00 -18.30
C VAL A 319 4.98 -1.15 -19.63
N CYS A 320 6.21 -1.67 -19.57
CA CYS A 320 7.02 -1.91 -20.77
C CYS A 320 7.02 -3.40 -21.12
N GLU A 321 6.70 -3.77 -22.36
CA GLU A 321 6.69 -5.18 -22.81
C GLU A 321 8.10 -5.68 -23.17
N ASP A 322 8.99 -4.79 -23.62
CA ASP A 322 10.41 -5.05 -23.85
C ASP A 322 11.19 -4.77 -22.56
N GLU A 323 12.17 -5.57 -22.13
CA GLU A 323 13.38 -5.93 -22.87
C GLU A 323 13.87 -7.37 -22.59
N LYS A 324 14.71 -7.87 -23.51
CA LYS A 324 15.82 -8.75 -23.14
C LYS A 324 16.61 -8.01 -22.06
N GLU A 325 16.26 -8.20 -20.79
CA GLU A 325 17.05 -7.70 -19.67
C GLU A 325 18.49 -8.14 -19.91
N GLU A 326 19.34 -7.23 -20.41
CA GLU A 326 20.76 -7.50 -20.49
C GLU A 326 21.18 -7.81 -19.07
N ASP A 327 21.86 -8.95 -18.91
CA ASP A 327 22.43 -9.36 -17.63
C ASP A 327 23.33 -8.21 -17.14
N ILE A 328 22.79 -7.31 -16.31
CA ILE A 328 23.58 -6.30 -15.61
C ILE A 328 24.35 -7.10 -14.56
N ILE A 329 25.50 -7.61 -14.98
CA ILE A 329 26.52 -8.16 -14.10
C ILE A 329 26.97 -6.97 -13.25
N ASP A 330 26.48 -6.95 -12.01
CA ASP A 330 26.97 -6.04 -10.99
C ASP A 330 28.49 -6.20 -10.89
N SER A 331 29.21 -5.19 -11.37
CA SER A 331 30.68 -5.15 -11.40
C SER A 331 31.31 -5.15 -10.01
N THR A 332 30.51 -5.15 -8.94
CA THR A 332 31.00 -5.18 -7.55
C THR A 332 31.15 -6.58 -6.96
N ILE A 333 30.74 -7.64 -7.66
CA ILE A 333 30.96 -9.04 -7.21
C ILE A 333 32.26 -9.57 -7.85
N PRO A 334 33.23 -10.07 -7.06
CA PRO A 334 34.46 -10.63 -7.61
C PRO A 334 34.17 -11.74 -8.64
N GLU A 335 34.74 -11.60 -9.84
CA GLU A 335 34.74 -12.62 -10.90
C GLU A 335 35.35 -13.93 -10.38
N VAL A 336 34.53 -14.87 -9.89
CA VAL A 336 35.02 -16.24 -9.61
C VAL A 336 34.10 -17.34 -10.11
N THR A 337 32.83 -17.07 -10.39
CA THR A 337 31.91 -18.11 -10.92
C THR A 337 30.80 -17.47 -11.75
N GLN A 338 30.53 -18.02 -12.94
CA GLN A 338 29.34 -17.63 -13.71
C GLN A 338 28.10 -17.87 -12.83
N PRO A 339 27.18 -16.89 -12.74
CA PRO A 339 25.97 -17.04 -11.94
C PRO A 339 25.15 -18.23 -12.45
N THR A 340 24.59 -19.01 -11.54
CA THR A 340 23.66 -20.08 -11.92
C THR A 340 22.35 -19.46 -12.44
N PRO A 341 21.52 -20.19 -13.22
CA PRO A 341 20.20 -19.69 -13.62
C PRO A 341 19.32 -19.25 -12.44
N GLU A 342 19.45 -19.92 -11.29
CA GLU A 342 18.75 -19.56 -10.05
C GLU A 342 19.26 -18.22 -9.48
N ASP A 343 20.57 -17.95 -9.56
CA ASP A 343 21.14 -16.67 -9.14
C ASP A 343 20.68 -15.53 -10.06
N VAL A 344 20.55 -15.79 -11.36
CA VAL A 344 20.02 -14.81 -12.32
C VAL A 344 18.54 -14.52 -12.04
N GLU A 345 17.73 -15.54 -11.77
CA GLU A 345 16.32 -15.35 -11.42
C GLU A 345 16.17 -14.56 -10.12
N LYS A 346 16.95 -14.87 -9.09
CA LYS A 346 16.95 -14.11 -7.82
C LYS A 346 17.31 -12.64 -8.03
N ARG A 347 18.25 -12.33 -8.93
CA ARG A 347 18.63 -10.94 -9.23
C ARG A 347 17.53 -10.10 -9.87
N LYS A 348 16.52 -10.74 -10.48
CA LYS A 348 15.35 -10.09 -11.10
C LYS A 348 14.18 -9.95 -10.15
N GLN A 349 14.29 -10.53 -8.94
CA GLN A 349 13.26 -10.42 -7.94
C GLN A 349 13.28 -9.04 -7.31
N PHE A 350 12.12 -8.62 -6.83
CA PHE A 350 11.96 -7.46 -5.99
C PHE A 350 11.01 -7.78 -4.85
N LEU A 351 11.13 -7.05 -3.74
CA LEU A 351 10.20 -7.18 -2.62
C LEU A 351 8.81 -6.70 -3.05
N TYR A 352 7.84 -7.60 -3.12
CA TYR A 352 6.48 -7.23 -3.47
C TYR A 352 5.97 -6.17 -2.47
N PRO A 353 5.37 -5.03 -2.89
CA PRO A 353 4.97 -3.98 -1.95
C PRO A 353 3.72 -4.33 -1.13
N ILE A 354 3.08 -5.45 -1.45
CA ILE A 354 1.86 -5.95 -0.83
C ILE A 354 2.17 -7.22 -0.04
N SER A 355 1.95 -7.20 1.27
CA SER A 355 2.03 -8.42 2.06
C SER A 355 0.83 -9.32 1.77
N MET A 356 1.05 -10.36 0.96
CA MET A 356 0.01 -11.34 0.59
C MET A 356 -0.30 -12.35 1.70
N ARG A 357 0.43 -12.27 2.81
CA ARG A 357 0.34 -13.17 3.97
C ARG A 357 -1.09 -13.51 4.42
N ASP A 358 -2.00 -12.55 4.38
CA ASP A 358 -3.41 -12.72 4.81
C ASP A 358 -4.39 -12.98 3.64
N PHE A 359 -3.90 -12.99 2.39
CA PHE A 359 -4.70 -13.05 1.15
C PHE A 359 -4.06 -13.91 0.05
N ASP A 360 -3.19 -14.84 0.40
CA ASP A 360 -2.46 -15.65 -0.58
C ASP A 360 -3.40 -16.65 -1.25
N VAL A 361 -3.53 -16.58 -2.58
CA VAL A 361 -4.50 -17.37 -3.36
C VAL A 361 -4.18 -18.86 -3.26
N ASP A 362 -2.90 -19.22 -3.29
CA ASP A 362 -2.46 -20.61 -3.25
C ASP A 362 -2.72 -21.20 -1.87
N ASP A 363 -2.41 -20.48 -0.80
CA ASP A 363 -2.70 -20.90 0.57
C ASP A 363 -4.21 -21.07 0.81
N ILE A 364 -5.03 -20.13 0.34
CA ILE A 364 -6.49 -20.21 0.46
C ILE A 364 -7.03 -21.42 -0.31
N THR A 365 -6.54 -21.63 -1.53
CA THR A 365 -6.90 -22.79 -2.36
C THR A 365 -6.51 -24.09 -1.67
N ASN A 366 -5.27 -24.20 -1.22
CA ASN A 366 -4.75 -25.34 -0.48
C ASN A 366 -5.57 -25.63 0.79
N TYR A 367 -5.97 -24.60 1.53
CA TYR A 367 -6.80 -24.74 2.72
C TYR A 367 -8.13 -25.45 2.42
N TYR A 368 -8.86 -24.97 1.41
CA TYR A 368 -10.17 -25.53 1.08
C TYR A 368 -10.09 -26.90 0.39
N GLU A 369 -9.06 -27.14 -0.43
CA GLU A 369 -8.84 -28.44 -1.08
C GLU A 369 -8.52 -29.55 -0.06
N ASN A 370 -7.77 -29.23 0.99
CA ASN A 370 -7.40 -30.20 2.04
C ASN A 370 -8.55 -30.54 3.02
N MET A 371 -9.73 -29.95 2.85
CA MET A 371 -10.90 -30.29 3.67
C MET A 371 -11.47 -31.67 3.32
N LYS A 372 -12.05 -32.35 4.32
CA LYS A 372 -12.68 -33.67 4.14
C LYS A 372 -13.71 -33.64 2.99
N LYS A 373 -13.62 -34.60 2.07
CA LYS A 373 -14.55 -34.78 0.94
C LYS A 373 -16.02 -34.65 1.38
N GLY A 374 -16.80 -33.86 0.65
CA GLY A 374 -18.20 -33.53 0.95
C GLY A 374 -18.41 -32.32 1.86
N LYS A 375 -17.32 -31.74 2.40
CA LYS A 375 -17.31 -30.45 3.11
C LYS A 375 -16.37 -29.44 2.45
N GLN A 376 -16.17 -29.55 1.14
CA GLN A 376 -15.36 -28.59 0.38
C GLN A 376 -16.27 -27.49 -0.17
N ILE A 377 -15.80 -26.25 -0.12
CA ILE A 377 -16.40 -25.13 -0.83
C ILE A 377 -15.80 -25.14 -2.23
N SER A 378 -16.65 -25.13 -3.26
CA SER A 378 -16.20 -25.11 -4.65
C SER A 378 -16.18 -23.67 -5.11
N PHE A 379 -15.03 -23.20 -5.56
CA PHE A 379 -14.82 -21.87 -6.12
C PHE A 379 -13.74 -21.93 -7.21
N SER A 380 -13.57 -20.83 -7.93
CA SER A 380 -12.53 -20.68 -8.96
C SER A 380 -11.35 -19.90 -8.38
N PRO A 381 -10.12 -20.47 -8.38
CA PRO A 381 -8.92 -19.74 -7.95
C PRO A 381 -8.69 -18.44 -8.73
N VAL A 382 -8.95 -18.46 -10.04
CA VAL A 382 -8.84 -17.26 -10.91
C VAL A 382 -9.81 -16.16 -10.45
N LYS A 383 -11.09 -16.51 -10.22
CA LYS A 383 -12.05 -15.53 -9.69
C LYS A 383 -11.69 -15.05 -8.28
N LEU A 384 -11.01 -15.88 -7.49
CA LEU A 384 -10.55 -15.51 -6.14
C LEU A 384 -9.42 -14.50 -6.22
N GLU A 385 -8.46 -14.72 -7.11
CA GLU A 385 -7.38 -13.79 -7.41
C GLU A 385 -7.92 -12.43 -7.88
N ASP A 386 -8.80 -12.42 -8.88
CA ASP A 386 -9.47 -11.19 -9.34
C ASP A 386 -10.17 -10.46 -8.20
N TYR A 387 -10.90 -11.19 -7.37
CA TYR A 387 -11.62 -10.63 -6.22
C TYR A 387 -10.69 -10.01 -5.18
N ILE A 388 -9.60 -10.70 -4.85
CA ILE A 388 -8.57 -10.21 -3.91
C ILE A 388 -7.91 -8.94 -4.47
N ASN A 389 -7.48 -8.98 -5.73
CA ASN A 389 -6.86 -7.84 -6.39
C ASN A 389 -7.80 -6.63 -6.43
N GLY A 390 -9.08 -6.84 -6.76
CA GLY A 390 -10.09 -5.78 -6.74
C GLY A 390 -10.30 -5.17 -5.35
N ILE A 391 -10.29 -5.99 -4.28
CA ILE A 391 -10.39 -5.49 -2.90
C ILE A 391 -9.18 -4.64 -2.54
N ILE A 392 -7.97 -5.17 -2.79
CA ILE A 392 -6.72 -4.48 -2.42
C ILE A 392 -6.60 -3.18 -3.22
N TYR A 393 -6.90 -3.19 -4.52
CA TYR A 393 -6.96 -1.99 -5.36
C TYR A 393 -7.90 -0.93 -4.77
N SER A 394 -9.14 -1.33 -4.49
CA SER A 394 -10.19 -0.41 -4.02
C SER A 394 -9.82 0.25 -2.69
N ILE A 395 -9.24 -0.52 -1.76
CA ILE A 395 -8.77 -0.01 -0.46
C ILE A 395 -7.54 0.87 -0.62
N SER A 396 -6.60 0.47 -1.48
CA SER A 396 -5.40 1.24 -1.76
C SER A 396 -5.74 2.58 -2.38
N TYR A 397 -6.73 2.63 -3.28
CA TYR A 397 -7.18 3.88 -3.91
C TYR A 397 -7.78 4.85 -2.90
N LEU A 398 -8.66 4.39 -2.00
CA LEU A 398 -9.18 5.25 -0.93
C LEU A 398 -8.07 5.72 0.02
N ARG A 399 -7.12 4.85 0.34
CA ARG A 399 -5.95 5.22 1.14
C ARG A 399 -5.11 6.27 0.42
N LEU A 400 -4.93 6.17 -0.90
CA LEU A 400 -4.21 7.17 -1.70
C LEU A 400 -4.87 8.54 -1.55
N VAL A 401 -6.18 8.64 -1.76
CA VAL A 401 -6.89 9.92 -1.62
C VAL A 401 -6.73 10.50 -0.21
N LYS A 402 -6.82 9.66 0.83
CA LYS A 402 -6.60 10.08 2.23
C LYS A 402 -5.16 10.52 2.52
N VAL A 403 -4.18 9.88 1.91
CA VAL A 403 -2.77 10.26 2.03
C VAL A 403 -2.55 11.60 1.32
N MET A 404 -3.07 11.76 0.11
CA MET A 404 -2.99 12.99 -0.66
C MET A 404 -3.69 14.16 0.02
N SER A 405 -4.81 13.94 0.72
CA SER A 405 -5.46 15.02 1.50
C SER A 405 -4.57 15.59 2.60
N GLN A 406 -3.58 14.82 3.06
CA GLN A 406 -2.59 15.29 4.03
C GLN A 406 -1.38 15.92 3.35
N ASP A 407 -1.09 15.54 2.11
CA ASP A 407 0.18 15.81 1.44
C ASP A 407 0.10 16.91 0.39
N CYS A 408 -0.95 16.90 -0.44
CA CYS A 408 -1.21 17.93 -1.44
C CYS A 408 -2.70 17.92 -1.82
N GLU A 409 -3.41 18.98 -1.46
CA GLU A 409 -4.84 19.16 -1.73
C GLU A 409 -5.18 19.12 -3.23
N LEU A 410 -4.32 19.69 -4.08
CA LEU A 410 -4.45 19.62 -5.54
C LEU A 410 -4.46 18.17 -6.04
N LEU A 411 -3.50 17.36 -5.57
CA LEU A 411 -3.39 15.96 -5.98
C LEU A 411 -4.55 15.12 -5.43
N LYS A 412 -5.02 15.41 -4.20
CA LYS A 412 -6.24 14.81 -3.66
C LYS A 412 -7.41 15.00 -4.62
N ASN A 413 -7.65 16.23 -5.07
CA ASN A 413 -8.75 16.56 -5.96
C ASN A 413 -8.60 15.90 -7.34
N PHE A 414 -7.38 15.85 -7.88
CA PHE A 414 -7.07 15.11 -9.11
C PHE A 414 -7.46 13.62 -9.01
N PHE A 415 -7.08 12.93 -7.94
CA PHE A 415 -7.44 11.51 -7.77
C PHE A 415 -8.94 11.32 -7.51
N ILE A 416 -9.60 12.23 -6.80
CA ILE A 416 -11.06 12.17 -6.65
C ILE A 416 -11.75 12.29 -8.01
N GLU A 417 -11.35 13.25 -8.84
CA GLU A 417 -11.96 13.48 -10.15
C GLU A 417 -11.81 12.27 -11.08
N ARG A 418 -10.64 11.60 -11.06
CA ARG A 418 -10.41 10.37 -11.84
C ARG A 418 -11.39 9.24 -11.51
N LYS A 419 -11.91 9.20 -10.28
CA LYS A 419 -12.93 8.24 -9.83
C LYS A 419 -14.20 8.93 -9.34
N ARG A 420 -14.56 10.09 -9.92
CA ARG A 420 -15.71 10.91 -9.47
C ARG A 420 -17.01 10.11 -9.42
N VAL A 421 -17.27 9.28 -10.43
CA VAL A 421 -18.47 8.44 -10.49
C VAL A 421 -18.54 7.48 -9.29
N ALA A 422 -17.42 6.88 -8.91
CA ALA A 422 -17.36 5.97 -7.78
C ALA A 422 -17.43 6.74 -6.44
N LEU A 423 -16.55 7.71 -6.24
CA LEU A 423 -16.31 8.37 -4.96
C LEU A 423 -17.37 9.43 -4.60
N VAL A 424 -17.80 10.23 -5.57
CA VAL A 424 -18.76 11.33 -5.39
C VAL A 424 -20.18 10.86 -5.67
N ASN A 425 -20.41 10.28 -6.86
CA ASN A 425 -21.78 10.01 -7.32
C ASN A 425 -22.38 8.74 -6.70
N SER A 426 -21.57 7.68 -6.54
CA SER A 426 -22.04 6.36 -6.11
C SER A 426 -21.91 6.15 -4.60
N LEU A 427 -20.70 6.26 -4.07
CA LEU A 427 -20.42 6.05 -2.63
C LEU A 427 -20.76 7.29 -1.79
N LYS A 428 -20.76 8.48 -2.41
CA LYS A 428 -20.96 9.78 -1.75
C LYS A 428 -20.02 10.00 -0.56
N LEU A 429 -18.75 9.63 -0.74
CA LEU A 429 -17.71 9.90 0.25
C LEU A 429 -17.28 11.37 0.24
N PHE A 430 -17.43 12.03 -0.91
CA PHE A 430 -17.07 13.42 -1.11
C PHE A 430 -18.23 14.21 -1.70
N LYS A 431 -18.23 15.51 -1.42
CA LYS A 431 -19.11 16.50 -2.03
C LYS A 431 -18.28 17.44 -2.89
N ASP A 432 -18.78 17.72 -4.07
CA ASP A 432 -18.29 18.82 -4.92
C ASP A 432 -18.88 20.12 -4.39
N ASP A 433 -18.02 21.04 -3.94
CA ASP A 433 -18.39 22.36 -3.45
C ASP A 433 -18.25 23.47 -4.51
N GLY A 434 -17.82 23.12 -5.73
CA GLY A 434 -17.46 24.06 -6.80
C GLY A 434 -15.95 24.18 -7.00
N ASP A 435 -15.52 24.78 -8.11
CA ASP A 435 -14.10 25.07 -8.40
C ASP A 435 -13.12 23.87 -8.31
N ASN A 436 -13.60 22.65 -8.58
CA ASN A 436 -12.84 21.39 -8.49
C ASN A 436 -12.26 21.09 -7.09
N HIS A 437 -12.91 21.58 -6.05
CA HIS A 437 -12.59 21.21 -4.68
C HIS A 437 -13.57 20.13 -4.18
N PHE A 438 -13.09 19.28 -3.28
CA PHE A 438 -13.85 18.15 -2.75
C PHE A 438 -13.78 18.10 -1.23
N GLU A 439 -14.92 18.32 -0.60
CA GLU A 439 -15.07 18.19 0.84
C GLU A 439 -15.38 16.73 1.22
N ASN A 440 -14.74 16.26 2.29
CA ASN A 440 -15.01 14.93 2.82
C ASN A 440 -16.34 14.94 3.59
N ILE A 441 -17.27 14.06 3.22
CA ILE A 441 -18.57 13.94 3.90
C ILE A 441 -18.47 12.95 5.06
N THR A 442 -17.60 11.93 4.95
CA THR A 442 -17.59 10.78 5.87
C THR A 442 -16.19 10.41 6.35
N ASP A 443 -16.06 10.04 7.62
CA ASP A 443 -14.80 9.47 8.12
C ASP A 443 -14.53 8.10 7.48
N TYR A 444 -13.34 7.92 6.89
CA TYR A 444 -12.89 6.67 6.26
C TYR A 444 -12.54 5.61 7.30
N PRO A 445 -13.23 4.45 7.36
CA PRO A 445 -12.77 3.32 8.13
C PRO A 445 -12.68 2.10 7.20
N TYR A 446 -11.82 2.18 6.18
CA TYR A 446 -11.58 1.08 5.25
C TYR A 446 -10.13 0.66 5.31
N ASN A 447 -9.75 0.05 6.43
CA ASN A 447 -8.52 -0.70 6.51
C ASN A 447 -8.88 -2.19 6.59
N LEU A 448 -8.26 -3.02 5.75
CA LEU A 448 -8.36 -4.50 5.82
C LEU A 448 -8.06 -5.03 7.22
N ASP A 449 -7.29 -4.30 8.02
CA ASP A 449 -6.95 -4.64 9.39
C ASP A 449 -8.13 -4.54 10.36
N GLN A 450 -9.18 -3.80 10.00
CA GLN A 450 -10.40 -3.69 10.80
C GLN A 450 -11.37 -4.85 10.57
N ILE A 451 -11.13 -5.64 9.51
CA ILE A 451 -11.89 -6.84 9.21
C ILE A 451 -11.44 -7.94 10.16
N PHE A 452 -12.34 -8.33 11.06
CA PHE A 452 -12.10 -9.40 12.01
C PHE A 452 -13.27 -10.36 11.93
N LEU A 453 -13.07 -11.44 11.18
CA LEU A 453 -14.12 -12.39 10.86
C LEU A 453 -13.76 -13.76 11.44
N THR A 454 -14.14 -13.98 12.69
CA THR A 454 -14.12 -15.32 13.31
C THR A 454 -15.46 -16.01 13.11
N SER A 455 -15.53 -17.32 13.31
CA SER A 455 -16.83 -18.00 13.20
C SER A 455 -17.85 -17.54 14.23
N SER A 456 -17.43 -17.11 15.43
CA SER A 456 -18.38 -16.54 16.41
C SER A 456 -18.94 -15.21 15.92
N ILE A 457 -18.12 -14.38 15.28
CA ILE A 457 -18.55 -13.11 14.69
C ILE A 457 -19.49 -13.36 13.53
N LEU A 458 -19.18 -14.32 12.66
CA LEU A 458 -20.07 -14.71 11.57
C LEU A 458 -21.44 -15.14 12.10
N SER A 459 -21.48 -16.00 13.13
CA SER A 459 -22.73 -16.39 13.77
C SER A 459 -23.48 -15.17 14.35
N ASN A 460 -22.79 -14.25 15.02
CA ASN A 460 -23.40 -13.02 15.53
C ASN A 460 -23.94 -12.12 14.40
N MET A 461 -23.20 -11.97 13.30
CA MET A 461 -23.64 -11.25 12.11
C MET A 461 -24.93 -11.83 11.54
N ILE A 462 -25.11 -13.15 11.61
CA ILE A 462 -26.32 -13.84 11.15
C ILE A 462 -27.46 -13.73 12.18
N ASP A 463 -27.17 -13.86 13.47
CA ASP A 463 -28.20 -13.97 14.52
C ASP A 463 -28.71 -12.62 15.01
N GLU A 464 -27.82 -11.66 15.33
CA GLU A 464 -28.19 -10.32 15.81
C GLU A 464 -28.97 -9.54 14.76
N SER A 465 -28.75 -9.87 13.48
CA SER A 465 -29.38 -9.20 12.35
C SER A 465 -30.74 -9.79 11.95
N LYS A 466 -31.09 -11.00 12.45
CA LYS A 466 -32.44 -11.57 12.30
C LYS A 466 -33.48 -10.70 12.98
N ASP A 467 -33.12 -10.09 14.11
CA ASP A 467 -33.99 -9.29 14.96
C ASP A 467 -33.81 -7.78 14.84
N CYS A 468 -32.96 -7.28 13.91
CA CYS A 468 -32.63 -5.84 13.73
C CYS A 468 -33.80 -4.92 14.12
N LYS A 469 -33.77 -4.41 15.36
CA LYS A 469 -34.78 -3.48 15.86
C LYS A 469 -34.45 -2.12 15.28
N ILE A 470 -35.37 -1.58 14.49
CA ILE A 470 -35.22 -0.20 14.01
C ILE A 470 -35.87 0.72 15.03
N GLU A 471 -35.13 1.05 16.09
CA GLU A 471 -35.58 2.04 17.07
C GLU A 471 -35.09 3.44 16.65
N GLY A 472 -35.98 4.23 16.07
CA GLY A 472 -35.70 5.63 15.68
C GLY A 472 -34.77 5.80 14.47
N ASN A 473 -33.77 6.70 14.61
CA ASN A 473 -32.80 7.09 13.59
C ASN A 473 -31.48 6.29 13.62
N ASN A 474 -31.28 5.44 14.64
CA ASN A 474 -30.05 4.66 14.77
C ASN A 474 -30.29 3.21 14.32
N TYR A 475 -29.53 2.79 13.32
CA TYR A 475 -29.44 1.40 12.91
C TYR A 475 -28.18 0.82 13.54
N GLU A 476 -28.31 0.11 14.66
CA GLU A 476 -27.16 -0.61 15.24
C GLU A 476 -26.97 -1.91 14.45
N LEU A 477 -26.23 -1.82 13.35
CA LEU A 477 -25.77 -3.00 12.64
C LEU A 477 -24.59 -3.62 13.40
N ASN A 478 -24.46 -4.95 13.34
CA ASN A 478 -23.22 -5.60 13.72
C ASN A 478 -22.05 -4.95 12.93
N LYS A 479 -21.05 -4.41 13.65
CA LYS A 479 -19.96 -3.63 13.05
C LYS A 479 -19.23 -4.38 11.92
N GLN A 480 -19.08 -5.70 12.02
CA GLN A 480 -18.40 -6.50 10.99
C GLN A 480 -19.27 -6.71 9.75
N LEU A 481 -20.59 -6.80 9.92
CA LEU A 481 -21.53 -6.78 8.80
C LEU A 481 -21.54 -5.41 8.10
N GLU A 482 -21.46 -4.31 8.86
CA GLU A 482 -21.29 -2.98 8.31
C GLU A 482 -20.01 -2.86 7.48
N THR A 483 -18.87 -3.30 8.05
CA THR A 483 -17.58 -3.32 7.35
C THR A 483 -17.65 -4.13 6.07
N MET A 484 -18.23 -5.34 6.10
CA MET A 484 -18.39 -6.19 4.92
C MET A 484 -19.18 -5.48 3.81
N LEU A 485 -20.33 -4.91 4.14
CA LEU A 485 -21.17 -4.23 3.16
C LEU A 485 -20.47 -3.00 2.57
N LYS A 486 -19.72 -2.25 3.37
CA LYS A 486 -18.97 -1.11 2.87
C LYS A 486 -17.80 -1.54 1.95
N VAL A 487 -17.07 -2.60 2.31
CA VAL A 487 -16.01 -3.18 1.46
C VAL A 487 -16.59 -3.63 0.12
N ILE A 488 -17.71 -4.37 0.14
CA ILE A 488 -18.40 -4.80 -1.08
C ILE A 488 -18.85 -3.59 -1.92
N SER A 489 -19.45 -2.58 -1.30
CA SER A 489 -19.93 -1.39 -2.02
C SER A 489 -18.78 -0.65 -2.70
N MET A 490 -17.66 -0.52 -2.00
CA MET A 490 -16.45 0.11 -2.51
C MET A 490 -15.82 -0.70 -3.65
N LEU A 491 -15.71 -2.03 -3.50
CA LEU A 491 -15.26 -2.94 -4.55
C LEU A 491 -16.10 -2.76 -5.83
N VAL A 492 -17.42 -2.79 -5.69
CA VAL A 492 -18.38 -2.63 -6.79
C VAL A 492 -18.27 -1.26 -7.46
N ALA A 493 -17.95 -0.21 -6.70
CA ALA A 493 -17.85 1.15 -7.22
C ALA A 493 -16.52 1.41 -7.94
N LEU A 494 -15.40 0.97 -7.36
CA LEU A 494 -14.05 1.29 -7.82
C LEU A 494 -13.54 0.27 -8.86
N ASP A 495 -13.94 -0.99 -8.73
CA ASP A 495 -13.67 -2.05 -9.70
C ASP A 495 -14.96 -2.79 -10.11
N PRO A 496 -15.80 -2.16 -10.96
CA PRO A 496 -17.05 -2.76 -11.41
C PRO A 496 -16.87 -4.03 -12.27
N ARG A 497 -15.65 -4.37 -12.70
CA ARG A 497 -15.37 -5.58 -13.48
C ARG A 497 -15.60 -6.83 -12.63
N ILE A 498 -15.28 -6.76 -11.34
CA ILE A 498 -15.51 -7.85 -10.38
C ILE A 498 -16.97 -8.25 -10.32
N VAL A 499 -17.89 -7.28 -10.47
CA VAL A 499 -19.33 -7.59 -10.55
C VAL A 499 -19.63 -8.48 -11.76
N ARG A 500 -18.99 -8.23 -12.90
CA ARG A 500 -19.17 -9.03 -14.12
C ARG A 500 -18.60 -10.44 -13.94
N GLU A 501 -17.39 -10.54 -13.40
CA GLU A 501 -16.74 -11.82 -13.10
C GLU A 501 -17.55 -12.66 -12.10
N MET A 502 -18.24 -12.00 -11.17
CA MET A 502 -19.15 -12.63 -10.22
C MET A 502 -20.59 -12.76 -10.73
N ASP A 503 -20.78 -12.70 -12.05
CA ASP A 503 -22.08 -12.91 -12.70
C ASP A 503 -23.20 -11.97 -12.23
N TYR A 504 -22.85 -10.78 -11.74
CA TYR A 504 -23.74 -9.82 -11.08
C TYR A 504 -24.45 -10.41 -9.86
N SER A 505 -23.90 -11.47 -9.26
CA SER A 505 -24.49 -12.20 -8.15
C SER A 505 -23.94 -11.68 -6.82
N ILE A 506 -24.80 -11.02 -6.04
CA ILE A 506 -24.47 -10.65 -4.65
C ILE A 506 -24.15 -11.88 -3.78
N GLU A 507 -24.69 -13.04 -4.13
CA GLU A 507 -24.39 -14.32 -3.47
C GLU A 507 -22.94 -14.72 -3.71
N GLN A 508 -22.47 -14.67 -4.96
CA GLN A 508 -21.06 -14.96 -5.27
C GLN A 508 -20.15 -13.92 -4.60
N ILE A 509 -20.49 -12.63 -4.64
CA ILE A 509 -19.68 -11.59 -4.01
C ILE A 509 -19.53 -11.84 -2.49
N ILE A 510 -20.62 -12.18 -1.79
CA ILE A 510 -20.57 -12.51 -0.35
C ILE A 510 -19.80 -13.82 -0.11
N GLU A 511 -19.98 -14.84 -0.96
CA GLU A 511 -19.24 -16.09 -0.86
C GLU A 511 -17.73 -15.85 -0.99
N TYR A 512 -17.28 -15.12 -2.00
CA TYR A 512 -15.86 -14.78 -2.19
C TYR A 512 -15.32 -13.86 -1.10
N TYR A 513 -16.15 -12.97 -0.52
CA TYR A 513 -15.79 -12.22 0.68
C TYR A 513 -15.40 -13.16 1.83
N LEU A 514 -16.21 -14.18 2.13
CA LEU A 514 -15.93 -15.14 3.19
C LEU A 514 -14.77 -16.08 2.83
N ILE A 515 -14.67 -16.50 1.56
CA ILE A 515 -13.56 -17.34 1.10
C ILE A 515 -12.24 -16.61 1.31
N CYS A 516 -12.15 -15.33 0.94
CA CYS A 516 -10.94 -14.51 1.04
C CYS A 516 -10.61 -14.11 2.49
N LEU A 517 -11.58 -13.58 3.23
CA LEU A 517 -11.35 -12.95 4.53
C LEU A 517 -11.55 -13.88 5.73
N GLY A 518 -11.96 -15.13 5.48
CA GLY A 518 -12.21 -16.13 6.51
C GLY A 518 -13.66 -16.16 7.00
N PRO A 519 -13.94 -16.85 8.11
CA PRO A 519 -12.99 -17.41 9.06
C PRO A 519 -12.27 -18.68 8.55
N TYR A 520 -11.01 -18.87 8.94
CA TYR A 520 -10.24 -20.09 8.69
C TYR A 520 -10.06 -20.89 9.99
N LYS A 521 -10.34 -22.20 9.91
CA LYS A 521 -10.26 -23.14 11.04
C LYS A 521 -9.44 -24.38 10.68
N LYS A 522 -8.65 -24.88 11.63
CA LYS A 522 -7.72 -26.01 11.41
C LYS A 522 -8.37 -27.31 10.94
N THR A 523 -9.48 -27.72 11.56
CA THR A 523 -10.01 -29.09 11.44
C THR A 523 -11.39 -29.17 10.80
N LYS A 524 -12.02 -28.02 10.54
CA LYS A 524 -13.35 -27.89 9.95
C LYS A 524 -13.43 -26.60 9.16
N LEU A 525 -14.38 -26.51 8.25
CA LEU A 525 -14.70 -25.24 7.60
C LEU A 525 -15.08 -24.17 8.64
N GLY A 526 -14.68 -22.94 8.35
CA GLY A 526 -15.09 -21.76 9.10
C GLY A 526 -16.55 -21.38 8.92
N PHE A 527 -17.11 -21.68 7.75
CA PHE A 527 -18.49 -21.43 7.35
C PHE A 527 -18.98 -22.48 6.33
N ASP A 528 -20.28 -22.56 6.09
CA ASP A 528 -20.88 -23.41 5.06
C ASP A 528 -21.88 -22.66 4.15
N LYS A 529 -22.50 -23.38 3.20
CA LYS A 529 -23.47 -22.79 2.25
C LYS A 529 -24.73 -22.22 2.93
N ASN A 530 -25.12 -22.75 4.09
CA ASN A 530 -26.25 -22.21 4.83
C ASN A 530 -25.87 -20.87 5.47
N ASP A 531 -24.64 -20.73 5.96
CA ASP A 531 -24.15 -19.45 6.49
C ASP A 531 -24.19 -18.35 5.41
N VAL A 532 -23.74 -18.66 4.19
CA VAL A 532 -23.82 -17.72 3.04
C VAL A 532 -25.27 -17.33 2.75
N LYS A 533 -26.16 -18.32 2.67
CA LYS A 533 -27.59 -18.11 2.42
C LYS A 533 -28.24 -17.25 3.50
N ASP A 534 -27.92 -17.50 4.76
CA ASP A 534 -28.45 -16.76 5.89
C ASP A 534 -27.95 -15.31 5.90
N LEU A 535 -26.67 -15.07 5.59
CA LEU A 535 -26.14 -13.73 5.39
C LEU A 535 -26.86 -13.00 4.25
N ILE A 536 -27.09 -13.65 3.10
CA ILE A 536 -27.83 -13.03 1.99
C ILE A 536 -29.24 -12.64 2.43
N ASN A 537 -29.93 -13.49 3.20
CA ASN A 537 -31.25 -13.19 3.73
C ASN A 537 -31.21 -11.98 4.66
N VAL A 538 -30.17 -11.87 5.47
CA VAL A 538 -29.90 -10.70 6.32
C VAL A 538 -29.71 -9.44 5.47
N VAL A 539 -28.82 -9.47 4.48
CA VAL A 539 -28.58 -8.32 3.58
C VAL A 539 -29.86 -7.90 2.87
N LYS A 540 -30.65 -8.85 2.34
CA LYS A 540 -31.95 -8.58 1.70
C LYS A 540 -32.96 -7.96 2.67
N LYS A 541 -33.00 -8.41 3.93
CA LYS A 541 -33.86 -7.83 4.98
C LYS A 541 -33.44 -6.40 5.32
N ILE A 542 -32.14 -6.15 5.49
CA ILE A 542 -31.57 -4.82 5.74
C ILE A 542 -31.98 -3.89 4.60
N ASN A 543 -31.70 -4.29 3.35
CA ASN A 543 -32.02 -3.51 2.16
C ASN A 543 -33.51 -3.17 2.05
N LYS A 544 -34.40 -4.15 2.30
CA LYS A 544 -35.87 -3.93 2.31
C LYS A 544 -36.31 -2.95 3.39
N LYS A 545 -35.68 -2.97 4.57
CA LYS A 545 -35.99 -2.06 5.68
C LYS A 545 -35.57 -0.63 5.36
N ILE A 546 -34.41 -0.46 4.71
CA ILE A 546 -33.87 0.83 4.29
C ILE A 546 -34.75 1.47 3.22
N ASN A 547 -35.09 0.73 2.16
CA ASN A 547 -35.95 1.22 1.08
C ASN A 547 -37.37 1.60 1.52
N LYS A 548 -37.84 1.13 2.68
CA LYS A 548 -39.17 1.47 3.24
C LYS A 548 -39.17 2.72 4.12
N LYS A 549 -38.02 3.18 4.61
CA LYS A 549 -37.88 4.22 5.66
C LYS A 549 -37.32 5.55 5.16
N ASP A 550 -37.77 5.98 3.98
CA ASP A 550 -37.78 7.37 3.50
C ASP A 550 -36.71 7.79 2.47
N SER A 551 -37.23 8.50 1.46
CA SER A 551 -36.59 9.23 0.36
C SER A 551 -35.91 10.54 0.79
N ASN A 552 -35.81 10.81 2.10
CA ASN A 552 -35.39 12.09 2.68
C ASN A 552 -34.31 11.98 3.78
N ARG A 553 -33.57 10.86 3.89
CA ARG A 553 -32.56 10.69 4.95
C ARG A 553 -31.12 10.78 4.42
N GLU A 554 -30.44 11.88 4.77
CA GLU A 554 -28.99 12.09 4.66
C GLU A 554 -28.21 11.33 5.75
N ASN A 555 -28.35 10.00 5.82
CA ASN A 555 -27.46 9.19 6.67
C ASN A 555 -26.39 8.54 5.79
N ASP A 556 -25.13 8.82 6.10
CA ASP A 556 -23.89 8.40 5.38
C ASP A 556 -23.80 6.89 5.10
N TYR A 557 -24.46 6.08 5.93
CA TYR A 557 -24.51 4.63 5.77
C TYR A 557 -25.40 4.16 4.60
N TYR A 558 -26.44 4.93 4.26
CA TYR A 558 -27.43 4.51 3.26
C TYR A 558 -26.98 4.79 1.82
N SER A 559 -26.09 5.77 1.61
CA SER A 559 -25.51 6.03 0.29
C SER A 559 -24.66 4.86 -0.19
N THR A 560 -23.89 4.24 0.71
CA THR A 560 -23.00 3.11 0.38
C THR A 560 -23.79 1.86 -0.01
N LEU A 561 -24.92 1.58 0.67
CA LEU A 561 -25.75 0.40 0.38
C LEU A 561 -26.58 0.49 -0.90
N TYR A 562 -26.64 1.67 -1.55
CA TYR A 562 -27.36 1.84 -2.82
C TYR A 562 -26.87 0.89 -3.92
N LEU A 563 -25.56 0.65 -3.98
CA LEU A 563 -24.97 -0.27 -4.96
C LEU A 563 -25.36 -1.72 -4.68
N ILE A 564 -25.39 -2.11 -3.41
CA ILE A 564 -25.86 -3.44 -3.00
C ILE A 564 -27.33 -3.62 -3.33
N ASN A 565 -28.16 -2.59 -3.13
CA ASN A 565 -29.56 -2.60 -3.53
C ASN A 565 -29.73 -2.83 -5.04
N LYS A 566 -28.94 -2.13 -5.86
CA LYS A 566 -28.92 -2.33 -7.31
C LYS A 566 -28.54 -3.75 -7.70
N LEU A 567 -27.50 -4.32 -7.07
CA LEU A 567 -27.07 -5.69 -7.33
C LEU A 567 -28.14 -6.72 -6.95
N ILE A 568 -28.81 -6.54 -5.81
CA ILE A 568 -29.90 -7.43 -5.37
C ILE A 568 -31.06 -7.45 -6.38
N HIS A 569 -31.32 -6.33 -7.04
CA HIS A 569 -32.40 -6.15 -8.01
C HIS A 569 -31.94 -6.18 -9.47
N PHE A 570 -30.70 -6.62 -9.71
CA PHE A 570 -30.18 -6.76 -11.05
C PHE A 570 -30.80 -8.00 -11.71
N ASP A 571 -31.93 -7.81 -12.38
CA ASP A 571 -32.47 -8.81 -13.28
C ASP A 571 -31.60 -8.84 -14.55
N LYS A 572 -30.94 -9.98 -14.83
CA LYS A 572 -30.35 -10.28 -16.14
C LYS A 572 -31.47 -10.38 -17.18
N LYS A 573 -32.08 -9.25 -17.57
CA LYS A 573 -32.74 -9.13 -18.87
C LYS A 573 -31.63 -8.85 -19.87
N ILE A 574 -31.05 -9.95 -20.36
CA ILE A 574 -30.16 -9.97 -21.50
C ILE A 574 -31.03 -9.60 -22.71
N ASP A 575 -30.75 -8.45 -23.31
CA ASP A 575 -31.03 -8.20 -24.74
C ASP A 575 -29.75 -8.52 -25.53
#